data_AF-A0A930UZ00-F1
#
_entry.id   AF-A0A930UZ00-F1
#
_cell.length_a   1.000
_cell.length_b   1.000
_cell.length_c   1.000
_cell.angle_alpha   90.00
_cell.angle_beta   90.00
_cell.angle_gamma   90.00
#
_symmetry.space_group_name_H-M   'P 1'
#
loop_
_entity.id
_entity.type
_entity.pdbx_description
1 polymer ?
#
loop_
_entity_poly.entity_id
_entity_poly.type
_entity_poly.pdbx_seq_one_letter_code
_entity_poly.pdbx_strand_id
1 'polypeptide(L)'
;MTAAAIEPEPVPLTRDAAGRLVVSGTRVPLDTLVAAFERGDSPEAIHESYPTVSLGDIYAIFTYCVRHRDDVNAYLTGRAEDRGAQRAEIETRFPPEGLRAEFLARPGA
;
A
#
# COMPACT_ATOMS: atom_id res chain seq x y z
N MET A 1 6.62 16.78 -40.07
CA MET A 1 6.68 16.48 -38.63
C MET A 1 5.65 15.40 -38.35
N THR A 2 6.07 14.15 -38.24
CA THR A 2 5.18 13.05 -37.87
C THR A 2 4.91 13.18 -36.38
N ALA A 3 3.68 13.58 -36.02
CA ALA A 3 3.23 13.50 -34.64
C ALA A 3 3.16 12.01 -34.29
N ALA A 4 4.12 11.52 -33.50
CA ALA A 4 3.99 10.21 -32.88
C ALA A 4 2.78 10.31 -31.92
N ALA A 5 1.78 9.46 -32.12
CA ALA A 5 0.65 9.38 -31.20
C ALA A 5 1.19 8.93 -29.83
N ILE A 6 0.89 9.67 -28.77
CA ILE A 6 1.20 9.27 -27.40
C ILE A 6 0.10 8.30 -26.99
N GLU A 7 0.43 7.02 -26.91
CA GLU A 7 -0.49 5.97 -26.47
C GLU A 7 -0.73 6.06 -24.95
N PRO A 8 -1.96 5.80 -24.46
CA PRO A 8 -2.24 5.82 -23.04
C PRO A 8 -1.52 4.67 -22.32
N GLU A 9 -0.69 5.01 -21.34
CA GLU A 9 -0.02 4.02 -20.50
C GLU A 9 -0.98 3.53 -19.39
N PRO A 10 -1.18 2.21 -19.23
CA PRO A 10 -2.05 1.69 -18.18
C PRO A 10 -1.43 1.91 -16.81
N VAL A 11 -2.27 2.14 -15.80
CA VAL A 11 -1.81 2.28 -14.42
C VAL A 11 -1.26 0.94 -13.95
N PRO A 12 -0.03 0.87 -13.39
CA PRO A 12 0.67 -0.38 -13.10
C PRO A 12 0.16 -1.02 -11.80
N LEU A 13 -1.15 -1.23 -11.67
CA LEU A 13 -1.79 -1.85 -10.51
C LEU A 13 -2.45 -3.19 -10.90
N THR A 14 -2.21 -4.21 -10.09
CA THR A 14 -2.88 -5.52 -10.19
C THR A 14 -3.54 -5.89 -8.87
N ARG A 15 -4.47 -6.84 -8.90
CA ARG A 15 -5.04 -7.43 -7.68
C ARG A 15 -4.22 -8.66 -7.27
N ASP A 16 -3.83 -8.73 -6.00
CA ASP A 16 -3.22 -9.92 -5.44
C ASP A 16 -4.27 -11.00 -5.10
N ALA A 17 -3.81 -12.17 -4.64
CA ALA A 17 -4.68 -13.29 -4.26
C ALA A 17 -5.64 -12.95 -3.09
N ALA A 18 -5.35 -11.89 -2.33
CA ALA A 18 -6.19 -11.39 -1.25
C ALA A 18 -7.10 -10.23 -1.70
N GLY A 19 -7.16 -9.93 -3.01
CA GLY A 19 -7.98 -8.88 -3.59
C GLY A 19 -7.43 -7.46 -3.44
N ARG A 20 -6.22 -7.29 -2.88
CA ARG A 20 -5.58 -5.98 -2.66
C ARG A 20 -4.95 -5.45 -3.93
N LEU A 21 -5.07 -4.15 -4.16
CA LEU A 21 -4.33 -3.49 -5.22
C LEU A 21 -2.86 -3.39 -4.84
N VAL A 22 -1.99 -3.95 -5.68
CA VAL A 22 -0.53 -3.97 -5.53
C VAL A 22 0.11 -3.44 -6.80
N VAL A 23 1.31 -2.88 -6.70
CA VAL A 23 2.08 -2.47 -7.88
C VAL A 23 2.47 -3.73 -8.68
N SER A 24 2.20 -3.69 -9.98
CA SER A 24 2.52 -4.76 -10.93
C SER A 24 3.96 -5.22 -10.80
N GLY A 25 4.16 -6.54 -10.70
CA GLY A 25 5.51 -7.11 -10.55
C GLY A 25 6.11 -6.98 -9.15
N THR A 26 5.41 -6.38 -8.18
CA THR A 26 5.88 -6.26 -6.79
C THR A 26 4.83 -6.79 -5.80
N ARG A 27 5.19 -6.78 -4.51
CA ARG A 27 4.25 -7.03 -3.39
C ARG A 27 3.88 -5.76 -2.63
N VAL A 28 4.18 -4.58 -3.17
CA VAL A 28 3.94 -3.30 -2.51
C VAL A 28 2.47 -2.91 -2.73
N PRO A 29 1.65 -2.81 -1.66
CA PRO A 29 0.25 -2.40 -1.78
C PRO A 29 0.11 -0.92 -2.14
N LEU A 30 -0.96 -0.59 -2.86
CA LEU A 30 -1.35 0.80 -3.13
C LEU A 30 -1.49 1.60 -1.83
N ASP A 31 -2.13 0.99 -0.82
CA ASP A 31 -2.36 1.55 0.50
C ASP A 31 -1.06 2.08 1.14
N THR A 32 0.06 1.36 0.94
CA THR A 32 1.36 1.74 1.49
C THR A 32 1.94 2.98 0.81
N LEU A 33 1.83 3.05 -0.52
CA LEU A 33 2.30 4.20 -1.28
C LEU A 33 1.45 5.45 -0.98
N VAL A 34 0.13 5.30 -0.91
CA VAL A 34 -0.78 6.40 -0.57
C VAL A 34 -0.53 6.89 0.84
N ALA A 35 -0.39 5.98 1.82
CA ALA A 35 -0.08 6.39 3.19
C ALA A 35 1.27 7.11 3.31
N ALA A 36 2.27 6.78 2.49
CA ALA A 36 3.54 7.50 2.46
C ALA A 36 3.40 8.90 1.87
N PHE A 37 2.68 9.00 0.75
CA PHE A 37 2.38 10.29 0.12
C PHE A 37 1.58 11.21 1.05
N GLU A 38 0.61 10.68 1.79
CA GLU A 38 -0.17 11.43 2.78
C GLU A 38 0.65 11.92 3.99
N ARG A 39 1.76 11.25 4.33
CA ARG A 39 2.71 11.73 5.34
C ARG A 39 3.60 12.87 4.82
N GLY A 40 3.53 13.19 3.53
CA GLY A 40 4.34 14.21 2.89
C GLY A 40 5.62 13.67 2.24
N ASP A 41 5.78 12.35 2.14
CA ASP A 41 6.92 11.76 1.43
C ASP A 41 6.80 12.06 -0.08
N SER A 42 7.89 12.52 -0.71
CA SER A 42 7.91 12.75 -2.16
C SER A 42 7.93 11.42 -2.92
N PRO A 43 7.52 11.38 -4.20
CA PRO A 43 7.62 10.17 -5.03
C PRO A 43 9.02 9.56 -5.06
N GLU A 44 10.07 10.38 -5.04
CA GLU A 44 11.47 9.96 -4.97
C GLU A 44 11.81 9.33 -3.62
N ALA A 45 11.41 9.95 -2.51
CA ALA A 45 11.63 9.39 -1.18
C ALA A 45 10.89 8.06 -0.98
N ILE A 46 9.71 7.94 -1.60
CA ILE A 46 8.93 6.69 -1.63
C ILE A 46 9.65 5.63 -2.48
N HIS A 47 10.23 6.00 -3.63
CA HIS A 47 11.07 5.08 -4.41
C HIS A 47 12.29 4.60 -3.62
N GLU A 48 12.97 5.49 -2.90
CA GLU A 48 14.10 5.13 -2.03
C GLU A 48 13.68 4.15 -0.93
N SER A 49 12.48 4.31 -0.39
CA SER A 49 11.91 3.40 0.61
C SER A 49 11.45 2.06 0.02
N TYR A 50 11.05 2.05 -1.26
CA TYR A 50 10.53 0.88 -1.99
C TYR A 50 11.24 0.71 -3.34
N PRO A 51 12.54 0.38 -3.38
CA PRO A 51 13.34 0.37 -4.61
C PRO A 51 12.91 -0.69 -5.64
N THR A 52 12.01 -1.61 -5.25
CA THR A 52 11.41 -2.60 -6.15
C THR A 52 10.31 -2.02 -7.03
N VAL A 53 9.76 -0.85 -6.67
CA VAL A 53 8.78 -0.11 -7.46
C VAL A 53 9.54 0.92 -8.28
N SER A 54 9.36 0.94 -9.60
CA SER A 54 10.03 1.94 -10.43
C SER A 54 9.49 3.34 -10.15
N LEU A 55 10.34 4.36 -10.26
CA LEU A 55 9.91 5.75 -10.06
C LEU A 55 8.79 6.15 -11.04
N GLY A 56 8.85 5.66 -12.30
CA GLY A 56 7.79 5.88 -13.29
C GLY A 56 6.45 5.31 -12.85
N ASP A 57 6.43 4.10 -12.28
CA ASP A 57 5.21 3.49 -11.78
C ASP A 57 4.60 4.27 -10.62
N ILE A 58 5.43 4.81 -9.72
CA ILE A 58 4.97 5.68 -8.62
C ILE A 58 4.27 6.92 -9.18
N TYR A 59 4.89 7.58 -10.15
CA TYR A 59 4.30 8.75 -10.80
C TYR A 59 3.00 8.42 -11.53
N ALA A 60 2.93 7.30 -12.25
CA ALA A 60 1.71 6.85 -12.91
C ALA A 60 0.58 6.57 -11.90
N ILE A 61 0.89 5.88 -10.81
CA ILE A 61 -0.05 5.59 -9.72
C ILE A 61 -0.56 6.87 -9.07
N PHE A 62 0.32 7.79 -8.70
CA PHE A 62 -0.11 9.04 -8.04
C PHE A 62 -0.90 9.95 -8.99
N THR A 63 -0.54 9.99 -10.27
CA THR A 63 -1.35 10.68 -11.27
C THR A 63 -2.76 10.11 -11.32
N TYR A 64 -2.90 8.78 -11.29
CA TYR A 64 -4.20 8.13 -11.20
C TYR A 64 -4.93 8.48 -9.89
N CYS A 65 -4.25 8.39 -8.73
CA CYS A 65 -4.85 8.73 -7.44
C CYS A 65 -5.38 10.16 -7.37
N VAL A 66 -4.66 11.12 -7.95
CA VAL A 66 -5.09 12.52 -8.00
C VAL A 66 -6.30 12.70 -8.92
N ARG A 67 -6.35 11.98 -10.05
CA ARG A 67 -7.46 12.07 -11.02
C ARG A 67 -8.71 11.30 -10.59
N HIS A 68 -8.56 10.24 -9.79
CA HIS A 68 -9.61 9.30 -9.39
C HIS A 68 -9.73 9.21 -7.87
N ARG A 69 -9.67 10.37 -7.19
CA ARG A 69 -9.58 10.43 -5.73
C ARG A 69 -10.75 9.72 -5.03
N ASP A 70 -11.97 9.85 -5.55
CA ASP A 70 -13.15 9.24 -4.95
C ASP A 70 -13.11 7.70 -5.04
N ASP A 71 -12.72 7.16 -6.20
CA ASP A 71 -12.58 5.71 -6.40
C ASP A 71 -11.48 5.12 -5.51
N VAL A 72 -10.34 5.82 -5.43
CA VAL A 72 -9.22 5.42 -4.57
C VAL A 72 -9.61 5.50 -3.10
N ASN A 73 -10.29 6.56 -2.67
CA ASN A 73 -10.78 6.68 -1.30
C ASN A 73 -11.77 5.57 -0.97
N ALA A 74 -12.74 5.28 -1.84
CA ALA A 74 -13.71 4.20 -1.62
C ALA A 74 -13.00 2.84 -1.44
N TYR A 75 -12.00 2.56 -2.27
CA TYR A 75 -11.16 1.38 -2.11
C TYR A 75 -10.42 1.38 -0.76
N LEU A 76 -9.75 2.48 -0.39
CA LEU A 76 -8.97 2.58 0.84
C LEU A 76 -9.84 2.49 2.11
N THR A 77 -11.04 3.06 2.09
CA THR A 77 -12.01 2.97 3.21
C THR A 77 -12.46 1.54 3.42
N GLY A 78 -12.89 0.83 2.37
CA GLY A 78 -13.27 -0.58 2.50
C GLY A 78 -12.12 -1.44 3.04
N ARG A 79 -10.88 -1.15 2.62
CA ARG A 79 -9.69 -1.84 3.15
C ARG A 79 -9.36 -1.48 4.60
N ALA A 80 -9.64 -0.27 5.04
CA ALA A 80 -9.46 0.12 6.43
C ALA A 80 -10.45 -0.62 7.35
N GLU A 81 -11.70 -0.79 6.91
CA GLU A 81 -12.72 -1.57 7.61
C GLU A 81 -12.32 -3.05 7.71
N ASP A 82 -11.88 -3.66 6.60
CA ASP A 82 -11.36 -5.03 6.58
C ASP A 82 -10.20 -5.22 7.56
N ARG A 83 -9.23 -4.28 7.56
CA ARG A 83 -8.08 -4.31 8.48
C ARG A 83 -8.52 -4.17 9.92
N GLY A 84 -9.48 -3.29 10.21
CA GLY A 84 -10.03 -3.09 11.55
C GLY A 84 -10.74 -4.35 12.06
N ALA A 85 -11.56 -4.98 11.22
CA ALA A 85 -12.24 -6.23 11.55
C ALA A 85 -11.23 -7.38 11.78
N GLN A 86 -10.24 -7.52 10.91
CA GLN A 86 -9.19 -8.54 11.05
C GLN A 86 -8.34 -8.30 12.31
N ARG A 87 -8.01 -7.04 12.62
CA ARG A 87 -7.29 -6.65 13.84
C ARG A 87 -8.10 -7.01 15.09
N ALA A 88 -9.39 -6.67 15.11
CA ALA A 88 -10.28 -7.00 16.23
C ALA A 88 -10.44 -8.51 16.42
N GLU A 89 -10.55 -9.28 15.32
CA GLU A 89 -10.60 -10.75 15.39
C GLU A 89 -9.29 -11.33 15.95
N ILE A 90 -8.13 -10.84 15.48
CA ILE A 90 -6.82 -11.26 16.00
C ILE A 90 -6.67 -10.87 17.47
N GLU A 91 -7.03 -9.66 17.87
CA GLU A 91 -6.93 -9.21 19.27
C GLU A 91 -7.91 -9.98 20.19
N THR A 92 -9.08 -10.36 19.67
CA THR A 92 -10.03 -11.24 20.39
C THR A 92 -9.47 -12.65 20.54
N ARG A 93 -8.79 -13.16 19.51
CA ARG A 93 -8.24 -14.53 19.48
C ARG A 93 -6.87 -14.65 20.15
N PHE A 94 -6.10 -13.56 20.15
CA PHE A 94 -4.75 -13.43 20.66
C PHE A 94 -4.60 -12.05 21.34
N PRO A 95 -5.09 -11.91 22.58
CA PRO A 95 -5.00 -10.66 23.33
C PRO A 95 -3.52 -10.22 23.42
N PRO A 96 -3.18 -8.96 23.13
CA PRO A 96 -1.80 -8.46 23.21
C PRO A 96 -1.28 -8.41 24.67
N GLU A 97 -2.19 -8.53 25.64
CA GLU A 97 -1.94 -8.59 27.07
C GLU A 97 -1.33 -9.94 27.46
N GLY A 98 -0.02 -10.03 27.30
CA GLY A 98 0.73 -11.22 27.69
C GLY A 98 2.04 -11.35 26.94
N LEU A 99 2.08 -10.88 25.69
CA LEU A 99 3.23 -11.10 24.81
C LEU A 99 4.50 -10.41 25.35
N ARG A 100 4.39 -9.17 25.86
CA ARG A 100 5.52 -8.46 26.49
C ARG A 100 5.95 -9.12 27.81
N ALA A 101 5.01 -9.62 28.60
CA ALA A 101 5.31 -10.34 29.84
C ALA A 101 5.95 -11.70 29.56
N GLU A 102 5.53 -12.39 28.50
CA GLU A 102 6.07 -13.67 28.02
C GLU A 102 7.49 -13.51 27.46
N PHE A 103 7.76 -12.45 26.69
CA PHE A 103 9.10 -12.12 26.22
C PHE A 103 10.05 -11.75 27.37
N LEU A 104 9.57 -11.02 28.40
CA LEU A 104 10.37 -10.66 29.58
C LEU A 104 10.51 -11.80 30.60
N ALA A 105 9.61 -12.78 30.59
CA ALA A 105 9.66 -13.95 31.46
C ALA A 105 10.52 -15.08 30.91
N ARG A 106 10.96 -15.02 29.64
CA ARG A 106 11.93 -15.97 29.07
C ARG A 106 13.34 -15.64 29.57
N PRO A 107 13.97 -16.49 30.39
CA PRO A 107 15.37 -16.31 30.74
C PRO A 107 16.24 -16.76 29.57
N GLY A 108 17.09 -15.86 29.08
CA GLY A 108 18.27 -16.19 28.27
C GLY A 108 18.06 -16.28 26.76
N ALA A 109 18.64 -15.33 26.06
CA ALA A 109 19.47 -15.59 24.88
C ALA A 109 20.88 -15.11 25.22
#